data_AF-A0A3M0ZFC6-F1
#
_entry.id   AF-A0A3M0ZFC6-F1
#
_cell.length_a   1.000
_cell.length_b   1.000
_cell.length_c   1.000
_cell.angle_alpha   90.00
_cell.angle_beta   90.00
_cell.angle_gamma   90.00
#
_symmetry.space_group_name_H-M   'P 1'
#
loop_
_entity.id
_entity.type
_entity.pdbx_description
1 polymer ?
#
loop_
_entity_poly.entity_id
_entity_poly.type
_entity_poly.pdbx_seq_one_letter_code
_entity_poly.pdbx_strand_id
1 'polypeptide(L)' 'LLAGATAVQIGTAVFSNPNVAADVRDGLVAYLGERGIGSVREILGRAFD' A
#
# COMPACT_ATOMS: atom_id res chain seq x y z
N LEU A 1 -4.66 -2.80 -3.35
CA LEU A 1 -3.83 -3.36 -4.43
C LEU A 1 -4.13 -4.84 -4.61
N LEU A 2 -3.72 -5.73 -3.70
CA LEU A 2 -4.02 -7.17 -3.76
C LEU A 2 -5.52 -7.47 -3.95
N ALA A 3 -6.40 -6.78 -3.21
CA ALA A 3 -7.85 -6.87 -3.39
C ALA A 3 -8.41 -6.04 -4.57
N GLY A 4 -7.58 -5.62 -5.52
CA GLY A 4 -7.97 -4.93 -6.76
C GLY A 4 -7.99 -3.39 -6.73
N ALA A 5 -7.98 -2.74 -5.55
CA ALA A 5 -7.97 -1.27 -5.48
C ALA A 5 -6.68 -0.66 -6.07
N THR A 6 -6.79 0.38 -6.91
CA THR A 6 -5.68 1.11 -7.55
C THR A 6 -5.17 2.29 -6.73
N ALA A 7 -5.99 2.81 -5.82
CA ALA A 7 -5.66 3.83 -4.84
C ALA A 7 -6.36 3.50 -3.51
N VAL A 8 -5.86 4.07 -2.42
CA VAL A 8 -6.44 3.91 -1.08
C VAL A 8 -6.51 5.26 -0.39
N GLN A 9 -7.57 5.48 0.38
CA GLN A 9 -7.75 6.67 1.22
C GLN A 9 -7.55 6.28 2.68
N ILE A 10 -6.99 7.20 3.46
CA ILE A 10 -6.83 7.06 4.91
C ILE A 10 -7.65 8.17 5.57
N GLY A 11 -8.59 7.79 6.45
CA GLY A 11 -9.49 8.72 7.13
C GLY A 11 -9.18 8.85 8.62
N THR A 12 -9.79 8.00 9.44
CA THR A 12 -9.71 8.07 10.92
C THR A 12 -8.28 8.13 11.47
N ALA A 13 -7.33 7.40 10.87
CA ALA A 13 -5.96 7.36 11.36
C ALA A 13 -5.21 8.71 11.22
N VAL A 14 -5.64 9.58 10.29
CA VAL A 14 -5.01 10.89 10.06
C VAL A 14 -5.17 11.80 11.28
N PHE A 15 -6.29 11.68 12.02
CA PHE A 15 -6.53 12.50 13.21
C PHE A 15 -5.55 12.22 14.34
N SER A 16 -5.10 10.97 14.47
CA SER A 16 -4.12 10.57 15.48
C SER A 16 -2.68 10.74 14.98
N ASN A 17 -2.44 10.53 13.68
CA ASN A 17 -1.13 10.63 13.05
C ASN A 17 -1.25 11.35 11.69
N PRO A 18 -0.89 12.66 11.63
CA PRO A 18 -0.87 13.41 10.38
C PRO A 18 0.09 12.85 9.32
N ASN A 19 1.11 12.09 9.72
CA ASN A 19 2.12 11.50 8.83
C ASN A 19 1.75 10.09 8.32
N VAL A 20 0.60 9.54 8.71
CA VAL A 20 0.21 8.14 8.41
C VAL A 20 0.29 7.79 6.92
N ALA A 21 0.05 8.75 6.02
CA ALA A 21 0.16 8.51 4.59
C ALA A 21 1.60 8.22 4.14
N ALA A 22 2.59 8.90 4.74
CA ALA A 22 4.00 8.64 4.48
C ALA A 22 4.41 7.28 5.06
N ASP A 23 3.98 6.97 6.29
CA ASP A 23 4.27 5.69 6.95
C ASP A 23 3.74 4.50 6.12
N VAL A 24 2.50 4.61 5.61
CA VAL A 24 1.89 3.59 4.74
C VAL A 24 2.66 3.47 3.42
N ARG A 25 3.07 4.59 2.81
CA ARG A 25 3.88 4.57 1.58
C ARG A 25 5.21 3.85 1.81
N ASP A 26 5.92 4.19 2.89
CA ASP A 26 7.25 3.64 3.16
C ASP A 26 7.18 2.16 3.54
N GLY A 27 6.17 1.78 4.33
CA GLY A 27 5.86 0.38 4.60
C GLY A 27 5.50 -0.41 3.34
N LEU A 28 4.77 0.19 2.39
CA LEU A 28 4.46 -0.44 1.11
C LEU A 28 5.72 -0.62 0.25
N VAL A 29 6.60 0.38 0.20
CA VAL A 29 7.90 0.26 -0.50
C VAL A 29 8.74 -0.86 0.11
N ALA A 30 8.84 -0.94 1.43
CA ALA A 30 9.56 -2.00 2.12
C ALA A 30 8.97 -3.39 1.80
N TYR A 31 7.64 -3.55 1.91
CA TYR A 31 6.94 -4.79 1.60
C TYR A 31 7.23 -5.30 0.18
N LEU A 32 7.22 -4.39 -0.80
CA LEU A 32 7.52 -4.71 -2.20
C LEU A 32 9.00 -5.06 -2.38
N GLY A 33 9.90 -4.29 -1.77
CA GLY A 33 11.35 -4.51 -1.84
C GLY A 33 11.77 -5.86 -1.26
N GLU A 34 11.22 -6.26 -0.11
CA GLU A 34 11.44 -7.58 0.51
C GLU A 34 11.05 -8.76 -0.40
N ARG A 35 10.15 -8.52 -1.35
CA ARG A 35 9.62 -9.54 -2.27
C ARG A 35 10.20 -9.42 -3.68
N GLY A 36 11.10 -8.45 -3.92
CA GLY A 36 11.65 -8.18 -5.25
C GLY A 36 10.61 -7.68 -6.24
N ILE A 37 9.53 -7.06 -5.78
CA ILE A 37 8.46 -6.54 -6.64
C ILE A 37 8.79 -5.09 -7.00
N GLY A 38 8.90 -4.78 -8.30
CA GLY A 38 9.33 -3.48 -8.78
C GLY A 38 8.21 -2.44 -8.86
N SER A 39 6.95 -2.88 -8.88
CA SER A 39 5.80 -2.00 -9.10
C SER A 39 4.57 -2.46 -8.34
N VAL A 40 3.85 -1.49 -7.73
CA VAL A 40 2.53 -1.70 -7.13
C VAL A 40 1.51 -2.29 -8.11
N ARG A 41 1.70 -2.12 -9.43
CA ARG A 41 0.82 -2.67 -10.47
C ARG A 41 0.87 -4.20 -10.52
N GLU A 42 2.00 -4.80 -10.17
CA GLU A 42 2.18 -6.25 -10.21
C GLU A 42 1.35 -6.99 -9.15
N ILE A 43 0.99 -6.28 -8.08
CA ILE A 43 0.20 -6.81 -6.97
C ILE A 43 -1.27 -6.39 -7.03
N LEU A 44 -1.74 -5.77 -8.12
CA LEU A 44 -3.16 -5.49 -8.30
C LEU A 44 -3.94 -6.79 -8.50
N GLY A 45 -5.01 -7.01 -7.72
CA GLY A 45 -5.94 -8.12 -7.92
C GLY A 45 -5.47 -9.51 -7.46
N ARG A 46 -4.19 -9.68 -7.09
CA ARG A 46 -3.58 -10.97 -6.74
C ARG A 46 -4.21 -11.74 -5.57
N ALA A 47 -5.10 -11.11 -4.79
CA ALA A 47 -5.85 -11.83 -3.76
C ALA A 47 -6.94 -12.76 -4.33
N PHE A 48 -7.24 -12.64 -5.63
CA PHE A 48 -8.28 -13.39 -6.33
C PHE A 48 -7.76 -14.19 -7.53
N ASP A 49 -6.43 -14.22 -7.72
CA ASP A 49 -5.74 -15.06 -8.72
C ASP A 49 -5.63 -16.53 -8.26
#